data_AF-A0A1F4XTA1-F1
#
_entry.id   AF-A0A1F4XTA1-F1
#
_cell.length_a   1.000
_cell.length_b   1.000
_cell.length_c   1.000
_cell.angle_alpha   90.00
_cell.angle_beta   90.00
_cell.angle_gamma   90.00
#
_symmetry.space_group_name_H-M   'P 1'
#
loop_
_entity.id
_entity.type
_entity.pdbx_description
1 polymer ?
#
loop_
_entity_poly.entity_id
_entity_poly.type
_entity_poly.pdbx_seq_one_letter_code
_entity_poly.pdbx_strand_id
1 'polypeptide(L)'
;MIKGFIRRFTPSSSKGFTLIELLVVIAIIGILAGIVLASLSTARSGASDAKTKEQLSSLRTAMEIYYSQNGNYGGTAATCAAGAFATTAIAPLVASANYSNQTITCGASNTAWAASVTLVDTSVNPAWCVDSTGHSAGGTASANAATVCP
;
A
#
# COMPACT_ATOMS: atom_id res chain seq x y z
N MET A 1 -27.79 22.72 -63.80
CA MET A 1 -26.39 22.69 -64.25
C MET A 1 -25.51 22.31 -63.05
N ILE A 2 -25.19 21.02 -62.88
CA ILE A 2 -24.33 20.55 -61.78
C ILE A 2 -23.44 19.45 -62.39
N LYS A 3 -22.22 19.82 -62.82
CA LYS A 3 -21.23 18.86 -63.33
C LYS A 3 -20.58 18.19 -62.12
N GLY A 4 -20.93 16.92 -61.88
CA GLY A 4 -20.32 16.09 -60.85
C GLY A 4 -18.83 15.87 -61.12
N PHE A 5 -18.00 16.38 -60.21
CA PHE A 5 -16.56 16.19 -60.21
C PHE A 5 -16.22 14.91 -59.41
N ILE A 6 -16.25 13.77 -60.08
CA ILE A 6 -15.82 12.49 -59.51
C ILE A 6 -14.29 12.44 -59.61
N ARG A 7 -13.59 12.81 -58.53
CA ARG A 7 -12.15 12.54 -58.38
C ARG A 7 -11.95 11.04 -58.14
N ARG A 8 -11.33 10.35 -59.10
CA ARG A 8 -10.79 8.99 -58.90
C ARG A 8 -9.62 9.08 -57.92
N PHE A 9 -9.71 8.37 -56.80
CA PHE A 9 -8.53 8.03 -55.99
C PHE A 9 -7.71 6.98 -56.76
N THR A 10 -6.62 7.41 -57.38
CA THR A 10 -5.58 6.50 -57.85
C THR A 10 -4.74 6.09 -56.64
N PRO A 11 -4.79 4.81 -56.20
CA PRO A 11 -3.93 4.37 -55.10
C PRO A 11 -2.47 4.40 -55.57
N SER A 12 -1.66 5.22 -54.89
CA SER A 12 -0.20 5.07 -54.91
C SER A 12 0.16 3.67 -54.42
N SER A 13 1.26 3.09 -54.89
CA SER A 13 1.77 1.78 -54.43
C SER A 13 2.21 1.85 -52.97
N SER A 14 1.23 1.91 -52.07
CA SER A 14 1.40 1.78 -50.63
C SER A 14 1.55 0.30 -50.32
N LYS A 15 2.76 -0.12 -49.93
CA LYS A 15 3.04 -1.45 -49.39
C LYS A 15 2.13 -1.67 -48.18
N GLY A 16 1.14 -2.54 -48.32
CA GLY A 16 0.25 -2.95 -47.23
C GLY A 16 0.96 -3.97 -46.34
N PHE A 17 0.71 -3.92 -45.03
CA PHE A 17 1.11 -4.98 -44.12
C PHE A 17 0.40 -6.29 -44.49
N THR A 18 1.13 -7.39 -44.48
CA THR A 18 0.56 -8.72 -44.66
C THR A 18 -0.18 -9.15 -43.39
N LEU A 19 -1.22 -9.98 -43.54
CA LEU A 19 -1.97 -10.52 -42.40
C LEU A 19 -1.07 -11.34 -41.45
N ILE A 20 -0.05 -12.01 -42.00
CA ILE A 20 0.90 -12.80 -41.20
C ILE A 20 1.83 -11.91 -40.37
N GLU A 21 2.22 -10.74 -40.89
CA GLU A 21 3.00 -9.76 -40.12
C GLU A 21 2.20 -9.21 -38.93
N LEU A 22 0.90 -8.97 -39.09
CA LEU A 22 0.08 -8.50 -37.98
C LEU A 22 -0.18 -9.62 -36.96
N LEU A 23 -0.35 -10.86 -37.44
CA LEU A 23 -0.59 -12.03 -36.58
C LEU A 23 0.59 -12.33 -35.65
N VAL A 24 1.83 -12.28 -36.17
CA VAL A 24 3.02 -12.52 -35.33
C VAL A 24 3.21 -11.41 -34.29
N VAL A 25 2.88 -10.16 -34.62
CA VAL A 25 3.01 -9.02 -33.70
C VAL A 25 2.07 -9.15 -32.51
N ILE A 26 0.79 -9.44 -32.74
CA ILE A 26 -0.16 -9.61 -31.63
C ILE A 26 0.17 -10.86 -30.79
N ALA A 27 0.74 -11.90 -31.41
CA ALA A 27 1.22 -13.07 -30.70
C ALA A 27 2.35 -12.72 -29.73
N ILE A 28 3.35 -11.94 -30.18
CA ILE A 28 4.46 -11.50 -29.32
C ILE A 28 3.97 -10.55 -28.22
N ILE A 29 3.10 -9.59 -28.54
CA ILE A 29 2.51 -8.67 -27.54
C ILE A 29 1.74 -9.46 -26.48
N GLY A 30 0.98 -10.49 -26.86
CA GLY A 30 0.25 -11.35 -25.94
C GLY A 30 1.17 -12.07 -24.95
N ILE A 31 2.30 -12.61 -25.42
CA ILE A 31 3.29 -13.29 -24.57
C ILE A 31 3.92 -12.30 -23.59
N LEU A 32 4.37 -11.13 -24.06
CA LEU A 32 4.99 -10.12 -23.21
C LEU A 32 4.02 -9.55 -22.17
N ALA A 33 2.77 -9.29 -22.56
CA ALA A 33 1.74 -8.78 -21.66
C ALA A 33 1.42 -9.76 -20.52
N GLY A 34 1.41 -11.08 -20.80
CA GLY A 34 1.18 -12.10 -19.78
C GLY A 34 2.24 -12.10 -18.67
N ILE A 35 3.52 -11.99 -19.02
CA ILE A 35 4.64 -11.97 -18.07
C ILE A 35 4.58 -10.71 -17.19
N VAL A 36 4.29 -9.56 -17.79
CA VAL A 36 4.19 -8.27 -17.09
C VAL A 36 3.04 -8.27 -16.08
N LEU A 37 1.89 -8.87 -16.42
CA LEU A 37 0.75 -8.89 -15.51
C LEU A 37 1.05 -9.71 -14.25
N ALA A 38 1.74 -10.84 -14.39
CA ALA A 38 2.12 -11.68 -13.26
C ALA A 38 3.09 -10.95 -12.31
N SER A 39 4.08 -10.24 -12.85
CA SER A 39 5.06 -9.51 -12.02
C SER A 39 4.47 -8.28 -11.31
N LEU A 40 3.48 -7.63 -11.93
CA LEU A 40 2.84 -6.45 -11.34
C LEU A 40 2.04 -6.78 -10.06
N SER A 41 1.45 -7.97 -9.95
CA SER A 41 0.70 -8.37 -8.75
C SER A 41 1.59 -8.41 -7.49
N THR A 42 2.77 -9.04 -7.61
CA THR A 42 3.77 -9.11 -6.53
C THR A 42 4.36 -7.73 -6.22
N ALA A 43 4.63 -6.91 -7.24
CA ALA A 43 5.12 -5.55 -7.03
C ALA A 43 4.11 -4.68 -6.27
N ARG A 44 2.80 -4.83 -6.54
CA ARG A 44 1.74 -4.07 -5.87
C ARG A 44 1.54 -4.47 -4.40
N SER A 45 1.61 -5.75 -4.08
CA SER A 45 1.56 -6.23 -2.69
C SER A 45 2.76 -5.72 -1.89
N GLY A 46 3.98 -5.85 -2.41
CA GLY A 46 5.19 -5.29 -1.77
C GLY A 46 5.14 -3.77 -1.58
N ALA A 47 4.60 -3.02 -2.56
CA ALA A 47 4.39 -1.58 -2.43
C ALA A 47 3.36 -1.22 -1.34
N SER A 48 2.33 -2.05 -1.18
CA SER A 48 1.28 -1.86 -0.16
C SER A 48 1.85 -2.09 1.24
N ASP A 49 2.71 -3.09 1.41
CA ASP A 49 3.42 -3.36 2.66
C ASP A 49 4.43 -2.26 2.99
N ALA A 50 5.19 -1.78 2.00
CA ALA A 50 6.15 -0.70 2.18
C ALA A 50 5.47 0.60 2.63
N LYS A 51 4.33 0.94 2.02
CA LYS A 51 3.51 2.09 2.42
C LYS A 51 3.11 1.98 3.88
N THR A 52 2.58 0.84 4.32
CA THR A 52 2.10 0.70 5.69
C THR A 52 3.24 0.77 6.71
N LYS A 53 4.41 0.22 6.39
CA LYS A 53 5.63 0.34 7.22
C LYS A 53 6.03 1.81 7.41
N GLU A 54 5.98 2.61 6.34
CA GLU A 54 6.24 4.06 6.40
C GLU A 54 5.21 4.80 7.26
N GLN A 55 3.92 4.43 7.15
CA GLN A 55 2.88 5.01 8.01
C GLN A 55 3.12 4.70 9.49
N LEU A 56 3.54 3.48 9.82
CA LEU A 56 3.88 3.10 11.20
C LEU A 56 5.14 3.84 11.71
N SER A 57 6.13 4.06 10.85
CA SER A 57 7.29 4.91 11.20
C SER A 57 6.88 6.35 11.48
N SER A 58 5.96 6.90 10.68
CA SER A 58 5.42 8.25 10.88
C SER A 58 4.59 8.33 12.16
N LEU A 59 3.79 7.29 12.43
CA LEU A 59 3.02 7.15 13.67
C LEU A 59 3.93 7.17 14.90
N ARG A 60 5.07 6.47 14.85
CA ARG A 60 6.05 6.48 15.94
C ARG A 60 6.53 7.88 16.28
N THR A 61 6.91 8.66 15.26
CA THR A 61 7.34 10.05 15.44
C THR A 61 6.23 10.90 16.03
N ALA A 62 4.99 10.74 15.54
CA ALA A 62 3.84 11.49 16.05
C ALA A 62 3.50 11.14 17.51
N MET A 63 3.62 9.88 17.89
CA MET A 63 3.42 9.43 19.28
C MET A 63 4.49 10.02 20.22
N GLU A 64 5.75 10.09 19.78
CA GLU A 64 6.81 10.72 20.56
C GLU A 64 6.57 12.22 20.75
N ILE A 65 6.14 12.91 19.70
CA ILE A 65 5.74 14.32 19.77
C ILE A 65 4.56 14.51 20.74
N TYR A 66 3.60 13.59 20.75
CA TYR A 66 2.49 13.63 21.69
C TYR A 66 2.97 13.46 23.13
N TYR A 67 3.83 12.47 23.39
CA TYR A 67 4.41 12.25 24.72
C TYR A 67 5.21 13.46 25.21
N SER A 68 6.00 14.08 24.32
CA SER A 68 6.76 15.29 24.64
C SER A 68 5.87 16.47 25.05
N GLN A 69 4.63 16.55 24.57
CA GLN A 69 3.70 17.65 24.89
C GLN A 69 2.82 17.35 26.10
N ASN A 70 2.42 16.08 26.28
CA ASN A 70 1.40 15.68 27.25
C ASN A 70 1.99 14.92 28.47
N GLY A 71 3.24 14.44 28.38
CA GLY A 71 3.89 13.62 29.39
C GLY A 71 3.33 12.19 29.53
N ASN A 72 2.44 11.76 28.64
CA ASN A 72 1.85 10.42 28.58
C ASN A 72 1.30 10.12 27.18
N TYR A 73 0.92 8.87 26.91
CA TYR A 73 0.31 8.44 25.64
C TYR A 73 -1.24 8.40 25.64
N GLY A 74 -1.88 9.22 26.48
CA GLY A 74 -3.34 9.35 26.48
C GLY A 74 -4.08 8.22 27.18
N GLY A 75 -3.47 7.62 28.21
CA GLY A 75 -4.10 6.58 29.03
C GLY A 75 -4.11 5.19 28.40
N THR A 76 -4.94 4.32 28.96
CA THR A 76 -5.09 2.95 28.47
C THR A 76 -6.03 2.91 27.28
N ALA A 77 -5.54 2.42 26.15
CA ALA A 77 -6.33 2.21 24.94
C ALA A 77 -6.11 0.78 24.45
N ALA A 78 -7.18 0.03 24.21
CA ALA A 78 -7.13 -1.31 23.62
C ALA A 78 -7.38 -1.29 22.09
N THR A 79 -7.63 -0.11 21.52
CA THR A 79 -7.93 0.08 20.10
C THR A 79 -7.28 1.36 19.60
N CYS A 80 -7.15 1.49 18.28
CA CYS A 80 -6.63 2.70 17.64
C CYS A 80 -7.62 3.88 17.64
N ALA A 81 -8.80 3.73 18.26
CA ALA A 81 -9.85 4.75 18.30
C ALA A 81 -9.96 5.43 19.69
N ALA A 82 -8.97 5.24 20.56
CA ALA A 82 -8.93 5.82 21.90
C ALA A 82 -7.53 6.36 22.25
N GLY A 83 -7.46 7.17 23.31
CA GLY A 83 -6.21 7.76 23.80
C GLY A 83 -5.50 8.63 22.76
N ALA A 84 -4.17 8.58 22.75
CA ALA A 84 -3.37 9.34 21.77
C ALA A 84 -3.70 8.99 20.31
N PHE A 85 -4.11 7.75 20.02
CA PHE A 85 -4.44 7.32 18.66
C PHE A 85 -5.69 8.00 18.07
N ALA A 86 -6.61 8.47 18.92
CA ALA A 86 -7.84 9.14 18.49
C ALA A 86 -7.67 10.65 18.25
N THR A 87 -6.48 11.20 18.51
CA THR A 87 -6.24 12.62 18.35
C THR A 87 -6.26 13.03 16.89
N THR A 88 -6.62 14.28 16.59
CA THR A 88 -6.72 14.80 15.22
C THR A 88 -5.38 14.77 14.47
N ALA A 89 -4.26 14.77 15.18
CA ALA A 89 -2.92 14.66 14.60
C ALA A 89 -2.54 13.22 14.24
N ILE A 90 -3.04 12.22 14.98
CA ILE A 90 -2.58 10.82 14.90
C ILE A 90 -3.58 9.92 14.17
N ALA A 91 -4.89 10.15 14.35
CA ALA A 91 -5.94 9.37 13.71
C ALA A 91 -5.81 9.27 12.18
N PRO A 92 -5.36 10.31 11.43
CA PRO A 92 -5.13 10.18 9.98
C PRO A 92 -4.01 9.21 9.61
N LEU A 93 -2.97 9.08 10.44
CA LEU A 93 -1.86 8.15 10.24
C LEU A 93 -2.32 6.70 10.46
N VAL A 94 -3.11 6.48 11.50
CA VAL A 94 -3.78 5.20 11.78
C VAL A 94 -4.71 4.80 10.63
N ALA A 95 -5.53 5.74 10.15
CA ALA A 95 -6.43 5.49 9.02
C ALA A 95 -5.65 5.15 7.75
N SER A 96 -4.55 5.85 7.48
CA SER A 96 -3.70 5.62 6.30
C SER A 96 -2.93 4.30 6.34
N ALA A 97 -2.71 3.75 7.54
CA ALA A 97 -2.12 2.43 7.74
C ALA A 97 -3.13 1.28 7.52
N ASN A 98 -4.44 1.54 7.56
CA ASN A 98 -5.43 0.57 7.09
C ASN A 98 -5.50 0.63 5.57
N TYR A 99 -4.73 -0.23 4.89
CA TYR A 99 -4.58 -0.17 3.43
C TYR A 99 -4.62 -1.55 2.78
N SER A 100 -5.44 -1.71 1.73
CA SER A 100 -5.45 -2.90 0.85
C SER A 100 -5.45 -4.24 1.61
N ASN A 101 -6.52 -4.50 2.39
CA ASN A 101 -6.71 -5.72 3.19
C ASN A 101 -5.71 -5.91 4.36
N GLN A 102 -4.97 -4.85 4.71
CA GLN A 102 -4.16 -4.78 5.92
C GLN A 102 -4.94 -4.07 7.03
N THR A 103 -4.93 -4.62 8.24
CA THR A 103 -5.62 -4.03 9.41
C THR A 103 -4.59 -3.63 10.46
N ILE A 104 -4.67 -2.38 10.90
CA ILE A 104 -3.87 -1.90 12.04
C ILE A 104 -4.55 -2.25 13.36
N THR A 105 -3.76 -2.69 14.33
CA THR A 105 -4.18 -2.83 15.73
C THR A 105 -3.25 -2.04 16.62
N CYS A 106 -3.78 -1.43 17.66
CA CYS A 106 -3.02 -0.55 18.55
C CYS A 106 -3.34 -0.87 20.00
N GLY A 107 -2.36 -0.68 20.87
CA GLY A 107 -2.53 -0.68 22.31
C GLY A 107 -1.70 0.45 22.93
N ALA A 108 -2.25 1.12 23.93
CA ALA A 108 -1.54 2.12 24.72
C ALA A 108 -1.86 1.99 26.20
N SER A 109 -0.95 2.50 27.00
CA SER A 109 -1.05 2.84 28.42
C SER A 109 -0.46 4.23 28.61
N ASN A 110 -0.44 4.74 29.83
CA ASN A 110 0.17 6.06 30.09
C ASN A 110 1.65 6.17 29.65
N THR A 111 2.40 5.06 29.73
CA THR A 111 3.87 5.08 29.57
C THR A 111 4.39 4.25 28.40
N ALA A 112 3.52 3.48 27.75
CA ALA A 112 3.93 2.60 26.64
C ALA A 112 2.80 2.43 25.64
N TRP A 113 3.17 2.22 24.38
CA TRP A 113 2.25 1.93 23.29
C TRP A 113 2.90 1.01 22.26
N ALA A 114 2.06 0.25 21.54
CA ALA A 114 2.44 -0.47 20.34
C ALA A 114 1.36 -0.36 19.28
N ALA A 115 1.78 -0.39 18.01
CA ALA A 115 0.91 -0.48 16.86
C ALA A 115 1.48 -1.49 15.88
N SER A 116 0.62 -2.33 15.35
CA SER A 116 1.00 -3.36 14.39
C SER A 116 0.01 -3.42 13.26
N VAL A 117 0.48 -3.82 12.09
CA VAL A 117 -0.35 -4.04 10.92
C VAL A 117 -0.13 -5.44 10.37
N THR A 118 -1.18 -6.09 9.94
CA THR A 118 -1.07 -7.33 9.17
C THR A 118 -0.55 -7.03 7.77
N LEU A 119 0.51 -7.70 7.32
CA LEU A 119 1.07 -7.53 5.97
C LEU A 119 0.24 -8.31 4.94
N VAL A 120 0.31 -7.88 3.67
CA VAL A 120 -0.39 -8.57 2.56
C VAL A 120 0.23 -9.95 2.31
N ASP A 121 1.56 -10.05 2.39
CA ASP A 121 2.26 -11.33 2.37
C ASP A 121 2.42 -11.89 3.80
N THR A 122 1.60 -12.89 4.13
CA THR A 122 1.58 -13.50 5.46
C THR A 122 2.56 -14.67 5.61
N SER A 123 3.34 -14.99 4.57
CA SER A 123 4.07 -16.26 4.48
C SER A 123 5.32 -16.35 5.36
N VAL A 124 5.88 -15.21 5.80
CA VAL A 124 7.13 -15.14 6.58
C VAL A 124 6.99 -14.29 7.84
N ASN A 125 6.45 -13.08 7.70
CA ASN A 125 6.15 -12.17 8.80
C ASN A 125 4.73 -11.62 8.59
N PRO A 126 3.70 -12.24 9.17
CA PRO A 126 2.31 -11.82 8.97
C PRO A 126 1.99 -10.43 9.54
N ALA A 127 2.85 -9.85 10.37
CA ALA A 127 2.66 -8.49 10.86
C ALA A 127 3.97 -7.69 10.92
N TRP A 128 3.84 -6.37 10.79
CA TRP A 128 4.88 -5.41 11.13
C TRP A 128 4.45 -4.65 12.39
N CYS A 129 5.32 -4.56 13.39
CA CYS A 129 5.00 -3.92 14.66
C CYS A 129 6.01 -2.83 15.01
N VAL A 130 5.52 -1.72 15.56
CA VAL A 130 6.30 -0.65 16.17
C VAL A 130 5.82 -0.35 17.57
N ASP A 131 6.72 0.02 18.47
CA ASP A 131 6.36 0.36 19.86
C ASP A 131 7.17 1.53 20.43
N SER A 132 6.77 1.98 21.62
CA SER A 132 7.45 3.02 22.41
C SER A 132 8.92 2.71 22.74
N THR A 133 9.36 1.46 22.73
CA THR A 133 10.72 1.07 23.18
C THR A 133 11.79 1.23 22.10
N GLY A 134 11.40 1.29 20.83
CA GLY A 134 12.38 1.25 19.72
C GLY A 134 12.06 0.19 18.69
N HIS A 135 11.16 -0.73 18.99
CA HIS A 135 10.89 -1.86 18.14
C HIS A 135 10.30 -1.39 16.79
N SER A 136 10.78 -2.01 15.71
CA SER A 136 10.30 -1.81 14.34
C SER A 136 10.74 -3.01 13.50
N ALA A 137 10.01 -4.11 13.61
CA ALA A 137 10.33 -5.34 12.93
C ALA A 137 9.09 -6.12 12.52
N GLY A 138 9.30 -7.07 11.61
CA GLY A 138 8.29 -8.05 11.21
C GLY A 138 8.28 -9.22 12.18
N GLY A 139 7.11 -9.81 12.41
CA GLY A 139 6.96 -10.99 13.25
C GLY A 139 5.66 -11.75 13.00
N THR A 140 5.51 -12.86 13.72
CA THR A 140 4.36 -13.78 13.58
C THR A 140 3.12 -13.38 14.37
N ALA A 141 3.20 -12.33 15.19
CA ALA A 141 2.10 -11.88 16.03
C ALA A 141 1.85 -10.37 15.88
N SER A 142 0.58 -9.99 15.94
CA SER A 142 0.13 -8.60 15.99
C SER A 142 0.07 -8.13 17.45
N ALA A 143 0.32 -6.85 17.73
CA ALA A 143 0.29 -6.28 19.06
C ALA A 143 -1.07 -6.45 19.76
N ASN A 144 -2.20 -6.60 19.06
CA ASN A 144 -3.52 -6.99 19.61
C ASN A 144 -3.85 -6.38 20.99
N ALA A 145 -3.84 -5.04 21.07
CA ALA A 145 -4.04 -4.24 22.30
C ALA A 145 -2.90 -4.25 23.34
N ALA A 146 -1.79 -4.94 23.08
CA ALA A 146 -0.57 -4.84 23.87
C ALA A 146 0.13 -3.49 23.66
N THR A 147 0.94 -3.12 24.65
CA THR A 147 1.71 -1.86 24.67
C THR A 147 3.17 -2.04 24.24
N VAL A 148 3.54 -3.27 23.87
CA VAL A 148 4.87 -3.65 23.37
C VAL A 148 4.70 -4.62 22.22
N CYS A 149 5.65 -4.61 21.28
CA CYS A 149 5.66 -5.60 20.21
C CYS A 149 6.02 -6.99 20.76
N PRO A 150 5.42 -8.06 20.21
CA PRO A 150 5.71 -9.44 20.59
C PRO A 150 7.11 -9.91 20.13
#